data_AF-A0A742BKJ5-F1
#
_entry.id   AF-A0A742BKJ5-F1
#
_cell.length_a   1.000
_cell.length_b   1.000
_cell.length_c   1.000
_cell.angle_alpha   90.00
_cell.angle_beta   90.00
_cell.angle_gamma   90.00
#
_symmetry.space_group_name_H-M   'P 1'
#
loop_
_entity.id
_entity.type
_entity.pdbx_description
1 polymer ?
#
loop_
_entity_poly.entity_id
_entity_poly.type
_entity_poly.pdbx_seq_one_letter_code
_entity_poly.pdbx_strand_id
1 'polypeptide(L)'
;KYYFVLNDKYKGSLPQLHKELIVLQSDFNLIDTGVIVAKDLERELFNLPDDMIRSVVGHLPDIDHEEYMFVSGFTCFISAWINFEKIARHKVFSAKQPNRPLFIGKVVNALVKNKIISRQDATFIKKITEVRNSLVHGVSMLVPKKNEIDMLIFITEKIKPAGVCRLD
;
A
#
# COMPACT_ATOMS: atom_id res chain seq x y z
N LYS A 1 -33.13 -10.51 -4.16
CA LYS A 1 -31.83 -10.09 -4.75
C LYS A 1 -30.76 -11.01 -4.19
N TYR A 2 -29.91 -11.59 -5.04
CA TYR A 2 -28.85 -12.51 -4.61
C TYR A 2 -27.50 -11.92 -4.97
N TYR A 3 -26.64 -11.74 -3.97
CA TYR A 3 -25.30 -11.20 -4.17
C TYR A 3 -24.25 -12.25 -3.83
N PHE A 4 -23.29 -12.40 -4.73
CA PHE A 4 -22.16 -13.30 -4.54
C PHE A 4 -20.98 -12.48 -4.03
N VAL A 5 -20.55 -12.79 -2.82
CA VAL A 5 -19.40 -12.14 -2.18
C VAL A 5 -18.14 -12.84 -2.65
N LEU A 6 -17.25 -12.11 -3.33
CA LEU A 6 -16.00 -12.64 -3.84
C LEU A 6 -14.82 -12.00 -3.12
N ASN A 7 -13.92 -12.84 -2.62
CA ASN A 7 -12.66 -12.39 -2.05
C ASN A 7 -11.71 -11.97 -3.18
N ASP A 8 -11.71 -10.66 -3.45
CA ASP A 8 -10.83 -10.01 -4.40
C ASP A 8 -9.39 -9.90 -3.86
N LYS A 9 -8.66 -11.01 -3.85
CA LYS A 9 -7.21 -10.97 -3.63
C LYS A 9 -6.45 -10.40 -4.86
N TYR A 10 -7.11 -10.09 -5.97
CA TYR A 10 -6.51 -9.91 -7.31
C TYR A 10 -6.95 -8.65 -8.11
N LYS A 11 -7.39 -7.58 -7.46
CA LYS A 11 -7.76 -6.26 -8.02
C LYS A 11 -9.05 -6.22 -8.87
N GLY A 12 -10.04 -7.05 -8.56
CA GLY A 12 -11.42 -6.91 -9.03
C GLY A 12 -12.12 -8.24 -9.31
N SER A 13 -13.37 -8.17 -9.78
CA SER A 13 -14.07 -9.32 -10.35
C SER A 13 -13.64 -9.56 -11.81
N LEU A 14 -13.39 -10.82 -12.18
CA LEU A 14 -13.17 -11.20 -13.57
C LEU A 14 -14.44 -10.91 -14.41
N PRO A 15 -14.34 -10.24 -15.57
CA PRO A 15 -15.50 -9.93 -16.42
C PRO A 15 -16.35 -11.15 -16.82
N GLN A 16 -15.74 -12.33 -16.87
CA GLN A 16 -16.40 -13.60 -17.18
C GLN A 16 -17.46 -13.98 -16.11
N LEU A 17 -17.26 -13.60 -14.85
CA LEU A 17 -18.20 -13.87 -13.77
C LEU A 17 -19.55 -13.16 -13.98
N HIS A 18 -19.54 -11.97 -14.59
CA HIS A 18 -20.78 -11.26 -14.89
C HIS A 18 -21.64 -12.02 -15.91
N LYS A 19 -21.02 -12.74 -16.86
CA LYS A 19 -21.75 -13.57 -17.83
C LYS A 19 -22.41 -14.77 -17.15
N GLU A 20 -21.67 -15.47 -16.29
CA GLU A 20 -22.19 -16.60 -15.53
C GLU A 20 -23.35 -16.18 -14.60
N LEU A 21 -23.29 -14.98 -14.02
CA LEU A 21 -24.37 -14.47 -13.16
C LEU A 21 -25.65 -14.14 -13.92
N ILE A 22 -25.55 -13.68 -15.17
CA ILE A 22 -26.72 -13.46 -16.03
C ILE A 22 -27.38 -14.80 -16.38
N VAL A 23 -26.57 -15.83 -16.64
CA VAL A 23 -27.07 -17.19 -16.89
C VAL A 23 -27.78 -17.73 -15.65
N LEU A 24 -27.14 -17.69 -14.47
CA LEU A 24 -27.75 -18.12 -13.21
C LEU A 24 -29.02 -17.32 -12.86
N GLN A 25 -29.05 -16.02 -13.13
CA GLN A 25 -30.24 -15.22 -12.92
C GLN A 25 -31.42 -15.72 -13.75
N SER A 26 -31.14 -16.08 -15.00
CA SER A 26 -32.14 -16.59 -15.95
C SER A 26 -32.59 -18.01 -15.59
N ASP A 27 -31.64 -18.90 -15.28
CA ASP A 27 -31.91 -20.31 -14.97
C ASP A 27 -32.74 -20.50 -13.70
N PHE A 28 -32.61 -19.57 -12.74
CA PHE A 28 -33.29 -19.63 -11.44
C PHE A 28 -34.34 -18.54 -11.22
N ASN A 29 -34.72 -17.78 -12.26
CA ASN A 29 -35.69 -16.68 -12.19
C ASN A 29 -35.40 -15.67 -11.06
N LEU A 30 -34.13 -15.30 -10.86
CA LEU A 30 -33.75 -14.38 -9.79
C LEU A 30 -34.08 -12.93 -10.18
N ILE A 31 -34.63 -12.16 -9.23
CA ILE A 31 -35.03 -10.76 -9.45
C ILE A 31 -33.83 -9.85 -9.79
N ASP A 32 -32.68 -10.10 -9.16
CA ASP A 32 -31.46 -9.30 -9.30
C ASP A 32 -30.26 -10.13 -8.83
N THR A 33 -29.17 -10.13 -9.59
CA THR A 33 -27.90 -10.77 -9.23
C THR A 33 -26.74 -9.81 -9.37
N GLY A 34 -25.78 -9.89 -8.44
CA GLY A 34 -24.61 -9.01 -8.46
C GLY A 34 -23.41 -9.60 -7.76
N VAL A 35 -22.25 -9.02 -8.04
CA VAL A 35 -21.00 -9.32 -7.34
C VAL A 35 -20.76 -8.22 -6.31
N ILE A 36 -20.41 -8.62 -5.09
CA ILE A 36 -19.85 -7.71 -4.10
C ILE A 36 -18.38 -8.11 -3.92
N VAL A 37 -17.46 -7.18 -4.17
CA VAL A 37 -16.03 -7.37 -3.87
C VAL A 37 -15.65 -6.72 -2.54
N ALA A 38 -14.43 -6.99 -2.05
CA ALA A 38 -13.96 -6.49 -0.76
C ALA A 38 -14.12 -4.96 -0.59
N LYS A 39 -13.78 -4.17 -1.62
CA LYS A 39 -13.97 -2.71 -1.59
C LYS A 39 -15.43 -2.27 -1.47
N ASP A 40 -16.36 -3.05 -2.03
CA ASP A 40 -17.79 -2.74 -1.95
C ASP A 40 -18.30 -3.07 -0.56
N LEU A 41 -17.88 -4.21 0.03
CA LEU A 41 -18.16 -4.53 1.43
C LEU A 41 -17.62 -3.46 2.39
N GLU A 42 -16.39 -3.00 2.18
CA GLU A 42 -15.78 -1.95 3.00
C GLU A 42 -16.59 -0.65 2.94
N ARG A 43 -16.98 -0.23 1.73
CA ARG A 43 -17.83 0.95 1.53
C ARG A 43 -19.20 0.78 2.18
N GLU A 44 -19.87 -0.35 1.98
CA GLU A 44 -21.17 -0.61 2.58
C GLU A 44 -21.08 -0.66 4.11
N LEU A 45 -20.03 -1.29 4.68
CA LEU A 45 -19.79 -1.36 6.11
C LEU A 45 -19.64 0.04 6.71
N PHE A 46 -18.79 0.90 6.15
CA PHE A 46 -18.58 2.25 6.68
C PHE A 46 -19.71 3.25 6.38
N ASN A 47 -20.70 2.87 5.57
CA ASN A 47 -21.94 3.62 5.39
C ASN A 47 -23.01 3.28 6.45
N LEU A 48 -22.82 2.20 7.21
CA LEU A 48 -23.74 1.84 8.29
C LEU A 48 -23.56 2.76 9.51
N PRO A 49 -24.61 2.94 10.33
CA PRO A 49 -24.48 3.55 11.64
C PRO A 49 -23.46 2.80 12.54
N ASP A 50 -22.78 3.53 13.44
CA ASP A 50 -21.71 3.00 14.29
C ASP A 50 -22.12 1.77 15.14
N ASP A 51 -23.36 1.72 15.60
CA ASP A 51 -23.92 0.59 16.37
C ASP A 51 -24.08 -0.67 15.50
N MET A 52 -24.51 -0.50 14.26
CA MET A 52 -24.59 -1.58 13.27
C MET A 52 -23.20 -2.05 12.84
N ILE A 53 -22.26 -1.12 12.65
CA ILE A 53 -20.85 -1.47 12.41
C ILE A 53 -20.35 -2.33 13.58
N ARG A 54 -20.50 -1.87 14.83
CA ARG A 54 -20.11 -2.61 16.03
C ARG A 54 -20.75 -3.99 16.13
N SER A 55 -22.03 -4.10 15.77
CA SER A 55 -22.73 -5.40 15.74
C SER A 55 -22.16 -6.36 14.69
N VAL A 56 -21.67 -5.85 13.56
CA VAL A 56 -21.10 -6.66 12.46
C VAL A 56 -19.65 -7.05 12.75
N VAL A 57 -18.81 -6.11 13.20
CA VAL A 57 -17.42 -6.43 13.59
C VAL A 57 -17.29 -7.11 14.95
N GLY A 58 -18.35 -7.09 15.76
CA GLY A 58 -18.46 -7.76 17.06
C GLY A 58 -17.69 -7.06 18.18
N HIS A 59 -16.37 -6.92 18.01
CA HIS A 59 -15.50 -6.21 18.95
C HIS A 59 -14.60 -5.27 18.17
N LEU A 60 -14.70 -3.97 18.44
CA LEU A 60 -13.65 -3.04 18.04
C LEU A 60 -12.47 -3.32 18.98
N PRO A 61 -11.26 -3.58 18.46
CA PRO A 61 -10.11 -3.74 19.32
C PRO A 61 -9.95 -2.47 20.18
N ASP A 62 -9.86 -2.65 21.49
CA ASP A 62 -9.47 -1.58 22.41
C ASP A 62 -7.97 -1.35 22.25
N ILE A 63 -7.64 -0.63 21.18
CA ILE A 63 -6.26 -0.25 20.87
C ILE A 63 -5.92 0.89 21.80
N ASP A 64 -4.99 0.66 22.73
CA ASP A 64 -4.51 1.73 23.58
C ASP A 64 -3.78 2.80 22.76
N HIS A 65 -3.56 3.96 23.37
CA HIS A 65 -2.94 5.08 22.65
C HIS A 65 -1.54 4.72 22.10
N GLU A 66 -0.77 3.88 22.78
CA GLU A 66 0.57 3.50 22.33
C GLU A 66 0.53 2.56 21.13
N GLU A 67 -0.36 1.56 21.16
CA GLU A 67 -0.58 0.64 20.07
C GLU A 67 -1.12 1.39 18.83
N TYR A 68 -2.03 2.34 19.01
CA TYR A 68 -2.52 3.19 17.91
C TYR A 68 -1.39 4.03 17.32
N MET A 69 -0.59 4.67 18.16
CA MET A 69 0.56 5.47 17.73
C MET A 69 1.61 4.62 17.01
N PHE A 70 1.83 3.38 17.45
CA PHE A 70 2.68 2.42 16.77
C PHE A 70 2.09 2.05 15.39
N VAL A 71 0.84 1.61 15.30
CA VAL A 71 0.20 1.20 14.03
C VAL A 71 0.20 2.36 13.03
N SER A 72 -0.15 3.57 13.49
CA SER A 72 -0.15 4.78 12.68
C SER A 72 1.26 5.12 12.17
N GLY A 73 2.25 5.14 13.07
CA GLY A 73 3.65 5.41 12.71
C GLY A 73 4.24 4.35 11.77
N PHE A 74 3.99 3.07 12.06
CA PHE A 74 4.39 1.94 11.21
C PHE A 74 3.80 2.09 9.81
N THR A 75 2.49 2.34 9.71
CA THR A 75 1.77 2.48 8.44
C THR A 75 2.30 3.67 7.64
N CYS A 76 2.53 4.80 8.31
CA CYS A 76 3.11 6.00 7.70
C CYS A 76 4.52 5.71 7.15
N PHE A 77 5.37 5.08 7.96
CA PHE A 77 6.73 4.75 7.59
C PHE A 77 6.81 3.76 6.42
N ILE A 78 6.08 2.65 6.49
CA ILE A 78 6.09 1.63 5.43
C ILE A 78 5.52 2.20 4.12
N SER A 79 4.47 3.02 4.18
CA SER A 79 3.94 3.73 3.01
C SER A 79 4.99 4.65 2.38
N ALA A 80 5.69 5.45 3.20
CA ALA A 80 6.76 6.32 2.74
C ALA A 80 7.93 5.52 2.10
N TRP A 81 8.30 4.39 2.71
CA TRP A 81 9.32 3.49 2.18
C TRP A 81 8.94 2.88 0.83
N ILE A 82 7.73 2.35 0.70
CA ILE A 82 7.23 1.78 -0.55
C ILE A 82 7.24 2.84 -1.67
N ASN A 83 6.80 4.06 -1.36
CA ASN A 83 6.79 5.16 -2.32
C ASN A 83 8.20 5.55 -2.75
N PHE A 84 9.13 5.71 -1.80
CA PHE A 84 10.55 5.94 -2.07
C PHE A 84 11.10 4.87 -3.02
N GLU A 85 10.91 3.59 -2.67
CA GLU A 85 11.42 2.47 -3.43
C GLU A 85 10.86 2.44 -4.86
N LYS A 86 9.56 2.66 -5.02
CA LYS A 86 8.90 2.75 -6.33
C LYS A 86 9.49 3.87 -7.19
N ILE A 87 9.61 5.08 -6.64
CA ILE A 87 10.10 6.26 -7.36
C ILE A 87 11.59 6.13 -7.70
N ALA A 88 12.41 5.70 -6.74
CA ALA A 88 13.84 5.47 -6.94
C ALA A 88 14.11 4.45 -8.04
N ARG A 89 13.37 3.33 -8.02
CA ARG A 89 13.45 2.30 -9.06
C ARG A 89 13.04 2.87 -10.41
N HIS A 90 11.88 3.52 -10.49
CA HIS A 90 11.41 4.11 -11.73
C HIS A 90 12.45 5.07 -12.34
N LYS A 91 13.04 5.94 -11.52
CA LYS A 91 14.07 6.90 -11.95
C LYS A 91 15.33 6.23 -12.50
N VAL A 92 15.75 5.11 -11.92
CA VAL A 92 16.94 4.35 -12.38
C VAL A 92 16.61 3.45 -13.59
N PHE A 93 15.38 2.94 -13.70
CA PHE A 93 14.98 1.98 -14.74
C PHE A 93 14.38 2.58 -16.01
N SER A 94 14.27 3.91 -16.14
CA SER A 94 13.83 4.55 -17.38
C SER A 94 14.71 4.25 -18.62
N ALA A 95 15.78 3.43 -18.50
CA ALA A 95 16.72 3.10 -19.57
C ALA A 95 16.86 1.61 -19.95
N LYS A 96 16.26 0.65 -19.23
CA LYS A 96 16.12 -0.80 -19.58
C LYS A 96 15.58 -1.55 -18.35
N GLN A 97 14.53 -2.36 -18.52
CA GLN A 97 14.04 -3.22 -17.43
C GLN A 97 14.96 -4.44 -17.29
N PRO A 98 15.68 -4.61 -16.16
CA PRO A 98 16.42 -5.84 -15.93
C PRO A 98 15.45 -7.00 -15.66
N ASN A 99 15.84 -8.23 -16.05
CA ASN A 99 15.10 -9.47 -15.74
C ASN A 99 14.90 -9.73 -14.23
N ARG A 100 15.58 -8.98 -13.36
CA ARG A 100 15.43 -9.09 -11.89
C ARG A 100 15.46 -7.70 -11.25
N PRO A 101 14.59 -7.41 -10.26
CA PRO A 101 14.63 -6.14 -9.53
C PRO A 101 16.01 -5.95 -8.89
N LEU A 102 16.66 -4.79 -9.12
CA LEU A 102 17.92 -4.47 -8.44
C LEU A 102 17.71 -4.38 -6.94
N PHE A 103 18.69 -4.77 -6.14
CA PHE A 103 18.66 -4.48 -4.70
C PHE A 103 18.64 -2.97 -4.46
N ILE A 104 17.91 -2.51 -3.43
CA ILE A 104 17.75 -1.08 -3.15
C ILE A 104 19.09 -0.34 -3.00
N GLY A 105 20.10 -1.00 -2.42
CA GLY A 105 21.46 -0.44 -2.33
C GLY A 105 22.09 -0.12 -3.69
N LYS A 106 21.86 -0.94 -4.72
CA LYS A 106 22.34 -0.64 -6.09
C LYS A 106 21.59 0.54 -6.71
N VAL A 107 20.28 0.65 -6.44
CA VAL A 107 19.45 1.78 -6.87
C VAL A 107 19.98 3.08 -6.23
N VAL A 108 20.21 3.08 -4.92
CA VAL A 108 20.75 4.24 -4.18
C VAL A 108 22.13 4.63 -4.71
N ASN A 109 23.03 3.67 -4.94
CA ASN A 109 24.35 3.95 -5.53
C ASN A 109 24.24 4.61 -6.92
N ALA A 110 23.29 4.17 -7.74
CA ALA A 110 23.03 4.80 -9.03
C ALA A 110 22.52 6.24 -8.88
N LEU A 111 21.62 6.51 -7.93
CA LEU A 111 21.13 7.85 -7.66
C LEU A 111 22.24 8.81 -7.20
N VAL A 112 23.16 8.34 -6.33
CA VAL A 112 24.35 9.11 -5.91
C VAL A 112 25.29 9.36 -7.09
N LYS A 113 25.57 8.34 -7.91
CA LYS A 113 26.45 8.46 -9.08
C LYS A 113 25.93 9.50 -10.08
N ASN A 114 24.61 9.57 -10.26
CA ASN A 114 23.95 10.54 -11.12
C ASN A 114 23.69 11.90 -10.43
N LYS A 115 24.21 12.12 -9.22
CA LYS A 115 24.04 13.36 -8.43
C LYS A 115 22.59 13.75 -8.17
N ILE A 116 21.66 12.78 -8.16
CA ILE A 116 20.24 13.01 -7.86
C ILE A 116 20.05 13.19 -6.35
N ILE A 117 20.81 12.44 -5.55
CA ILE A 117 20.82 12.54 -4.09
C ILE A 117 22.26 12.67 -3.58
N SER A 118 22.42 13.23 -2.39
CA SER A 118 23.73 13.40 -1.75
C SER A 118 24.23 12.10 -1.10
N ARG A 119 25.51 12.07 -0.71
CA ARG A 119 26.06 10.98 0.11
C ARG A 119 25.41 10.91 1.49
N GLN A 120 25.00 12.05 2.05
CA GLN A 120 24.29 12.10 3.33
C GLN A 120 22.91 11.45 3.21
N ASP A 121 22.17 11.75 2.14
CA ASP A 121 20.89 11.11 1.83
C ASP A 121 21.06 9.59 1.71
N ALA A 122 22.12 9.11 1.04
CA ALA A 122 22.40 7.69 0.90
C ALA A 122 22.71 6.99 2.24
N THR A 123 23.51 7.62 3.10
CA THR A 123 23.78 7.12 4.46
C THR A 123 22.50 7.04 5.28
N PHE A 124 21.65 8.06 5.19
CA PHE A 124 20.34 8.09 5.84
C PHE A 124 19.44 6.95 5.33
N ILE A 125 19.31 6.78 4.01
CA ILE A 125 18.51 5.69 3.43
C ILE A 125 19.02 4.33 3.90
N LYS A 126 20.35 4.12 3.99
CA LYS A 126 20.91 2.87 4.51
C LYS A 126 20.45 2.60 5.95
N LYS A 127 20.58 3.59 6.84
CA LYS A 127 20.09 3.49 8.23
C LYS A 127 18.59 3.15 8.27
N ILE A 128 17.78 3.84 7.48
CA ILE A 128 16.34 3.61 7.43
C ILE A 128 15.99 2.23 6.84
N THR A 129 16.79 1.71 5.92
CA THR A 129 16.63 0.35 5.38
C THR A 129 16.82 -0.68 6.49
N GLU A 130 17.84 -0.50 7.34
CA GLU A 130 18.10 -1.38 8.48
C GLU A 130 16.93 -1.36 9.47
N VAL A 131 16.44 -0.16 9.82
CA VAL A 131 15.25 0.00 10.68
C VAL A 131 14.03 -0.70 10.07
N ARG A 132 13.77 -0.50 8.77
CA ARG A 132 12.67 -1.19 8.06
C ARG A 132 12.79 -2.70 8.16
N ASN A 133 13.98 -3.25 7.93
CA ASN A 133 14.20 -4.69 7.97
C ASN A 133 13.98 -5.23 9.38
N SER A 134 14.52 -4.57 10.40
CA SER A 134 14.28 -4.96 11.79
C SER A 134 12.80 -4.92 12.15
N LEU A 135 12.07 -3.90 11.69
CA LEU A 135 10.65 -3.72 11.96
C LEU A 135 9.78 -4.76 11.25
N VAL A 136 9.98 -4.98 9.94
CA VAL A 136 9.20 -5.92 9.13
C VAL A 136 9.47 -7.38 9.51
N HIS A 137 10.68 -7.69 9.99
CA HIS A 137 11.03 -9.04 10.46
C HIS A 137 10.75 -9.26 11.95
N GLY A 138 10.11 -8.30 12.64
CA GLY A 138 9.74 -8.44 14.05
C GLY A 138 10.93 -8.47 15.02
N VAL A 139 12.11 -8.02 14.58
CA VAL A 139 13.32 -7.92 15.42
C VAL A 139 13.23 -6.73 16.37
N SER A 140 12.51 -5.68 15.98
CA SER A 140 12.29 -4.48 16.78
C SER A 140 10.91 -3.88 16.50
N MET A 141 10.29 -3.27 17.52
CA MET A 141 9.04 -2.50 17.39
C MET A 141 9.30 -0.99 17.33
N LEU A 142 10.56 -0.58 17.12
CA LEU A 142 10.91 0.84 17.02
C LEU A 142 10.58 1.39 15.64
N VAL A 143 9.58 2.26 15.59
CA VAL A 143 9.22 3.03 14.41
C VAL A 143 10.12 4.26 14.30
N PRO A 144 10.59 4.64 13.09
CA PRO A 144 11.30 5.89 12.88
C PRO A 144 10.52 7.10 13.40
N LYS A 145 11.24 8.10 13.90
CA LYS A 145 10.61 9.36 14.34
C LYS A 145 9.98 10.07 13.14
N LYS A 146 8.95 10.89 13.39
CA LYS A 146 8.27 11.68 12.36
C LYS A 146 9.25 12.45 11.45
N ASN A 147 10.25 13.10 12.03
CA ASN A 147 11.26 13.85 11.27
C ASN A 147 12.12 12.96 10.34
N GLU A 148 12.37 11.70 10.70
CA GLU A 148 13.05 10.74 9.85
C GLU A 148 12.13 10.30 8.71
N ILE A 149 10.84 10.08 8.98
CA ILE A 149 9.85 9.78 7.93
C ILE A 149 9.74 10.96 6.95
N ASP A 150 9.64 12.19 7.47
CA ASP A 150 9.59 13.42 6.67
C ASP A 150 10.86 13.58 5.82
N MET A 151 12.03 13.24 6.36
CA MET A 151 13.30 13.25 5.61
C MET A 151 13.27 12.24 4.45
N LEU A 152 12.71 11.04 4.64
CA LEU A 152 12.55 10.05 3.58
C LEU A 152 11.60 10.54 2.49
N ILE A 153 10.48 11.16 2.88
CA ILE A 153 9.53 11.79 1.95
C ILE A 153 10.23 12.90 1.16
N PHE A 154 10.96 13.77 1.83
CA PHE A 154 11.71 14.86 1.18
C PHE A 154 12.73 14.34 0.16
N ILE A 155 13.49 13.30 0.51
CA ILE A 155 14.41 12.63 -0.43
C ILE A 155 13.64 12.04 -1.61
N THR A 156 12.47 11.46 -1.37
CA THR A 156 11.61 10.90 -2.42
C THR A 156 11.15 11.98 -3.40
N GLU A 157 10.73 13.14 -2.90
CA GLU A 157 10.35 14.29 -3.72
C GLU A 157 11.52 14.80 -4.57
N LYS A 158 12.76 14.83 -4.05
CA LYS A 158 13.96 15.18 -4.84
C LYS A 158 14.18 14.25 -6.03
N ILE A 159 13.81 12.98 -5.92
CA ILE A 159 14.01 11.97 -6.97
C ILE A 159 12.95 12.06 -8.06
N LYS A 160 11.73 12.53 -7.71
CA LYS A 160 10.62 12.66 -8.66
C LYS A 160 11.04 13.51 -9.87
N PRO A 161 10.65 13.12 -11.10
CA PRO A 161 10.83 13.99 -12.25
C PRO A 161 9.97 15.25 -12.08
N ALA A 162 10.47 16.41 -12.50
CA ALA A 162 9.61 17.55 -12.77
C ALA A 162 8.58 17.13 -13.82
N GLY A 163 7.30 16.99 -13.42
CA GLY A 163 6.19 16.71 -14.34
C GLY A 163 5.44 15.38 -14.18
N VAL A 164 5.76 14.50 -13.23
CA VAL A 164 4.88 13.34 -12.95
C VAL A 164 3.78 13.78 -11.98
N CYS A 165 2.70 14.33 -12.53
CA CYS A 165 1.43 14.49 -11.85
C CYS A 165 0.99 13.16 -11.23
N ARG A 166 0.29 13.29 -10.09
CA ARG A 166 -0.40 12.23 -9.36
C ARG A 166 -1.03 11.24 -10.34
N LEU A 167 -0.62 9.98 -10.25
CA LEU A 167 -1.47 8.88 -10.71
C LEU A 167 -2.38 8.60 -9.52
N ASP A 168 -3.60 9.14 -9.63
CA ASP A 168 -4.75 8.80 -8.79
C ASP A 168 -5.01 7.29 -8.81
#